data_AF-A0A842SDK1-F1
#
_entry.id   AF-A0A842SDK1-F1
#
_cell.length_a   1.000
_cell.length_b   1.000
_cell.length_c   1.000
_cell.angle_alpha   90.00
_cell.angle_beta   90.00
_cell.angle_gamma   90.00
#
_symmetry.space_group_name_H-M   'P 1'
#
loop_
_entity.id
_entity.type
_entity.pdbx_description
1 polymer ?
#
loop_
_entity_poly.entity_id
_entity_poly.type
_entity_poly.pdbx_seq_one_letter_code
_entity_poly.pdbx_strand_id
1 'polypeptide(L)'
;MYKILAGMDMIGLRHWLVGLPALFLIIPFIFLAITIYLAVWIYRDAEKRGAEPAIWLLIFLVANILGLIIWLIVRPEEEYKSSR
;
A
#
# COMPACT_ATOMS: atom_id res chain seq x y z
N MET A 1 5.43 -15.77 46.16
CA MET A 1 4.69 -16.41 45.05
C MET A 1 3.66 -15.47 44.42
N TYR A 2 2.77 -14.83 45.19
CA TYR A 2 1.79 -13.85 44.69
C TYR A 2 2.40 -12.58 44.05
N LYS A 3 3.55 -12.08 44.54
CA LYS A 3 4.24 -10.91 43.96
C LYS A 3 4.89 -11.15 42.58
N ILE A 4 5.14 -12.41 42.20
CA ILE A 4 5.77 -12.77 40.91
C ILE A 4 4.68 -12.94 39.85
N LEU A 5 3.52 -13.51 40.23
CA LEU A 5 2.33 -13.57 39.40
C LEU A 5 1.73 -12.18 39.11
N ALA A 6 1.73 -11.28 40.12
CA ALA A 6 1.26 -9.89 40.00
C ALA A 6 2.25 -8.90 39.35
N GLY A 7 3.46 -9.34 38.99
CA GLY A 7 4.41 -8.56 38.19
C GLY A 7 4.39 -8.94 36.71
N MET A 8 4.08 -10.19 36.40
CA MET A 8 4.02 -10.74 35.03
C MET A 8 2.76 -10.30 34.26
N ASP A 9 1.65 -10.12 34.95
CA ASP A 9 0.38 -9.57 34.47
C ASP A 9 0.44 -8.04 34.20
N MET A 10 1.07 -7.23 35.06
CA MET A 10 1.22 -5.78 34.83
C MET A 10 2.19 -5.45 33.69
N ILE A 11 3.30 -6.20 33.57
CA ILE A 11 4.25 -6.06 32.46
C ILE A 11 3.56 -6.49 31.16
N GLY A 12 2.91 -7.67 31.13
CA GLY A 12 2.13 -8.15 29.99
C GLY A 12 1.04 -7.16 29.56
N LEU A 13 0.21 -6.70 30.49
CA LEU A 13 -0.86 -5.72 30.23
C LEU A 13 -0.32 -4.41 29.66
N ARG A 14 0.83 -3.93 30.15
CA ARG A 14 1.51 -2.74 29.62
C ARG A 14 2.02 -2.94 28.17
N HIS A 15 2.50 -4.14 27.81
CA HIS A 15 2.87 -4.45 26.43
C HIS A 15 1.65 -4.51 25.49
N TRP A 16 0.50 -5.04 25.94
CA TRP A 16 -0.74 -5.02 25.17
C TRP A 16 -1.32 -3.61 25.02
N LEU A 17 -1.23 -2.76 26.06
CA LEU A 17 -1.71 -1.38 26.04
C LEU A 17 -0.86 -0.43 25.20
N VAL A 18 0.44 -0.71 24.99
CA VAL A 18 1.34 0.16 24.20
C VAL A 18 1.65 -0.44 22.82
N GLY A 19 1.69 -1.77 22.70
CA GLY A 19 1.98 -2.46 21.44
C GLY A 19 0.83 -2.43 20.44
N LEU A 20 -0.41 -2.62 20.89
CA LEU A 20 -1.59 -2.59 20.00
C LEU A 20 -1.85 -1.20 19.39
N PRO A 21 -1.77 -0.07 20.13
CA PRO A 21 -1.94 1.25 19.55
C PRO A 21 -0.81 1.64 18.60
N ALA A 22 0.43 1.24 18.89
CA ALA A 22 1.58 1.52 18.03
C ALA A 22 1.44 0.85 16.65
N LEU A 23 0.99 -0.41 16.61
CA LEU A 23 0.67 -1.11 15.35
C LEU A 23 -0.45 -0.41 14.58
N PHE A 24 -1.49 0.05 15.29
CA PHE A 24 -2.61 0.78 14.69
C PHE A 24 -2.18 2.10 14.02
N LEU A 25 -1.10 2.72 14.49
CA LEU A 25 -0.55 3.93 13.87
C LEU A 25 0.35 3.61 12.68
N ILE A 26 1.22 2.59 12.75
CA ILE A 26 2.21 2.32 11.71
C ILE A 26 1.59 1.70 10.45
N ILE A 27 0.63 0.78 10.61
CA ILE A 27 -0.02 0.07 9.50
C ILE A 27 -0.60 1.03 8.44
N PRO A 28 -1.42 2.05 8.78
CA PRO A 28 -1.97 2.97 7.78
C PRO A 28 -0.90 3.80 7.06
N PHE A 29 0.22 4.15 7.71
CA PHE A 29 1.33 4.83 7.03
C PHE A 29 2.01 3.94 5.99
N ILE A 30 2.20 2.66 6.31
CA ILE A 30 2.74 1.68 5.35
C ILE A 30 1.78 1.52 4.16
N PHE A 31 0.49 1.35 4.44
CA PHE A 31 -0.53 1.27 3.40
C PHE A 31 -0.56 2.53 2.52
N LEU A 32 -0.50 3.72 3.12
CA LEU A 32 -0.46 4.99 2.39
C LEU A 32 0.78 5.09 1.51
N ALA A 33 1.96 4.73 2.03
CA ALA A 33 3.20 4.73 1.26
C ALA A 33 3.13 3.78 0.06
N ILE A 34 2.57 2.57 0.24
CA ILE A 34 2.37 1.60 -0.84
C ILE A 34 1.38 2.15 -1.88
N THR A 35 0.25 2.73 -1.45
CA THR A 35 -0.75 3.30 -2.37
C THR A 35 -0.16 4.45 -3.19
N ILE A 36 0.62 5.35 -2.58
CA ILE A 36 1.30 6.44 -3.30
C ILE A 36 2.33 5.88 -4.28
N TYR A 37 3.14 4.90 -3.85
CA TYR A 37 4.11 4.25 -4.72
C TYR A 37 3.42 3.63 -5.96
N LEU A 38 2.33 2.90 -5.75
CA LEU A 38 1.55 2.28 -6.82
C LEU A 38 0.88 3.32 -7.73
N ALA A 39 0.35 4.41 -7.18
CA ALA A 39 -0.22 5.51 -7.96
C ALA A 39 0.81 6.12 -8.91
N VAL A 40 2.01 6.42 -8.39
CA VAL A 40 3.12 6.95 -9.21
C VAL A 40 3.57 5.93 -10.26
N TRP A 41 3.61 4.65 -9.88
CA TRP A 41 3.97 3.57 -10.80
C TRP A 41 2.96 3.42 -11.93
N ILE A 42 1.65 3.37 -11.65
CA ILE A 42 0.59 3.28 -12.66
C ILE A 42 0.64 4.47 -13.61
N TYR A 43 0.79 5.69 -13.08
CA TYR A 43 0.88 6.89 -13.92
C TYR A 43 2.04 6.78 -14.91
N ARG A 44 3.24 6.42 -14.43
CA ARG A 44 4.43 6.29 -15.29
C ARG A 44 4.35 5.09 -16.23
N ASP A 45 3.75 3.99 -15.79
CA ASP A 45 3.59 2.79 -16.61
C ASP A 45 2.59 3.05 -17.75
N ALA A 46 1.50 3.77 -17.48
CA ALA A 46 0.55 4.20 -18.50
C ALA A 46 1.18 5.18 -19.50
N GLU A 47 1.93 6.18 -19.01
CA GLU A 47 2.64 7.15 -19.86
C GLU A 47 3.65 6.47 -20.80
N LYS A 48 4.38 5.45 -20.31
CA LYS A 48 5.32 4.67 -21.12
C LYS A 48 4.66 3.80 -22.17
N ARG A 49 3.42 3.38 -21.94
CA ARG A 49 2.66 2.49 -22.82
C ARG A 49 1.72 3.25 -23.76
N GLY A 50 1.84 4.59 -23.83
CA GLY A 50 0.99 5.44 -24.66
C GLY A 50 -0.49 5.46 -24.22
N ALA A 51 -0.79 5.04 -23.00
CA ALA A 51 -2.14 5.07 -22.43
C ALA A 51 -2.35 6.35 -21.61
N GLU A 52 -3.59 6.84 -21.55
CA GLU A 52 -3.96 8.04 -20.80
C GLU A 52 -3.70 7.89 -19.28
N PRO A 53 -2.62 8.50 -18.73
CA PRO A 53 -2.16 8.20 -17.37
C PRO A 53 -3.14 8.63 -16.29
N ALA A 54 -3.80 9.77 -16.50
CA ALA A 54 -4.77 10.33 -15.56
C ALA A 54 -6.01 9.43 -15.41
N ILE A 55 -6.46 8.79 -16.49
CA ILE A 55 -7.63 7.90 -16.47
C ILE A 55 -7.30 6.63 -15.68
N TRP A 56 -6.15 6.01 -15.96
CA TRP A 56 -5.73 4.79 -15.26
C TRP A 56 -5.43 5.04 -13.78
N LEU A 57 -4.85 6.19 -13.44
CA LEU A 57 -4.69 6.62 -12.06
C LEU A 57 -6.04 6.79 -11.36
N LEU A 58 -7.03 7.43 -12.01
CA LEU A 58 -8.37 7.62 -11.43
C LEU A 58 -9.07 6.28 -11.18
N ILE A 59 -8.99 5.35 -12.13
CA ILE A 59 -9.53 3.98 -11.98
C ILE A 59 -8.89 3.29 -10.78
N PHE A 60 -7.57 3.38 -10.63
CA PHE A 60 -6.86 2.84 -9.47
C PHE A 60 -7.30 3.49 -8.16
N LEU A 61 -7.48 4.80 -8.10
CA LEU A 61 -7.89 5.49 -6.86
C LEU A 61 -9.32 5.13 -6.42
N VAL A 62 -10.24 4.92 -7.37
CA VAL A 62 -11.63 4.55 -7.08
C VAL A 62 -11.76 3.06 -6.78
N ALA A 63 -11.17 2.21 -7.62
CA ALA A 63 -11.31 0.75 -7.53
C ALA A 63 -10.22 0.09 -6.66
N ASN A 64 -9.22 0.85 -6.20
CA ASN A 64 -8.07 0.38 -5.41
C ASN A 64 -7.39 -0.85 -6.06
N ILE A 65 -7.32 -1.97 -5.32
CA ILE A 65 -6.72 -3.22 -5.78
C ILE A 65 -7.37 -3.71 -7.08
N LEU A 66 -8.69 -3.54 -7.25
CA LEU A 66 -9.35 -3.95 -8.50
C LEU A 66 -8.87 -3.11 -9.68
N GLY A 67 -8.66 -1.81 -9.50
CA GLY A 67 -8.11 -0.94 -10.55
C GLY A 67 -6.68 -1.34 -10.93
N LEU A 68 -5.86 -1.75 -9.95
CA LEU A 68 -4.53 -2.28 -10.21
C LEU A 68 -4.58 -3.60 -10.99
N ILE A 69 -5.47 -4.52 -10.62
CA ILE A 69 -5.64 -5.80 -11.33
C ILE A 69 -6.09 -5.56 -12.77
N ILE A 70 -7.08 -4.70 -12.98
CA ILE A 70 -7.58 -4.33 -14.32
C ILE A 70 -6.45 -3.74 -15.16
N TRP A 71 -5.68 -2.79 -14.60
CA TRP A 71 -4.53 -2.20 -15.29
C TRP A 71 -3.53 -3.28 -15.71
N LEU A 72 -3.16 -4.20 -14.81
CA LEU A 72 -2.20 -5.26 -15.12
C LEU A 72 -2.66 -6.20 -16.23
N ILE A 73 -3.96 -6.42 -16.38
CA ILE A 73 -4.55 -7.27 -17.42
C ILE A 73 -4.65 -6.53 -18.76
N VAL A 74 -5.09 -5.28 -18.74
CA VAL A 74 -5.40 -4.50 -19.95
C VAL A 74 -4.20 -3.72 -20.48
N ARG A 75 -3.15 -3.52 -19.68
CA ARG A 75 -2.01 -2.68 -20.04
C ARG A 75 -1.44 -3.11 -21.41
N PRO A 76 -1.23 -2.16 -22.34
CA PRO A 76 -0.62 -2.45 -23.62
C PRO A 76 0.79 -3.02 -23.45
N GLU A 77 1.32 -3.69 -24.47
CA GLU A 77 2.76 -4.00 -24.50
C GLU A 77 3.57 -2.72 -24.37
N GLU A 78 4.78 -2.82 -23.82
CA GLU A 78 5.64 -1.64 -23.77
C GLU A 78 5.86 -1.15 -25.19
N GLU A 79 5.57 0.13 -25.42
CA GLU A 79 5.87 0.75 -26.68
C GLU A 79 7.40 0.77 -26.79
N TYR A 80 7.96 -0.25 -27.45
CA TYR A 80 9.38 -0.31 -27.72
C TYR A 80 9.66 0.92 -28.57
N LYS A 81 10.28 1.93 -27.95
CA LYS A 81 10.79 3.11 -28.66
C LYS A 81 11.85 2.61 -29.63
N SER A 82 11.40 2.13 -30.78
CA SER A 82 12.21 1.93 -31.96
C SER A 82 12.74 3.31 -32.33
N SER A 83 13.97 3.56 -31.85
CA SER A 83 14.95 4.47 -32.41
C SER A 83 14.39 5.66 -33.18
N ARG A 84 14.14 6.76 -32.46
CA ARG A 84 14.31 8.11 -33.00
C ARG A 84 15.40 8.80 -32.20
#